data_AF-A0A967P174-F1
#
_entry.id   AF-A0A967P174-F1
#
_cell.length_a   1.000
_cell.length_b   1.000
_cell.length_c   1.000
_cell.angle_alpha   90.00
_cell.angle_beta   90.00
_cell.angle_gamma   90.00
#
_symmetry.space_group_name_H-M   'P 1'
#
loop_
_entity.id
_entity.type
_entity.pdbx_description
1 polymer ?
#
loop_
_entity_poly.entity_id
_entity_poly.type
_entity_poly.pdbx_seq_one_letter_code
_entity_poly.pdbx_strand_id
1 'polypeptide(L)'
;RVGDFGFALGVLGVFLVFNTAGFDDVFRAVPGVDGKTFTFLGLDVDIITTLCLLLFIGAMGKSAQIGLHTWLPDAMEGPTPV
;
A
#
# COMPACT_ATOMS: atom_id res chain seq x y z
N ARG A 1 -7.51 9.98 1.21
CA ARG A 1 -7.63 9.98 -0.27
C ARG A 1 -6.36 9.48 -0.94
N VAL A 2 -5.22 10.19 -0.85
CA VAL A 2 -3.96 9.73 -1.48
C VAL A 2 -3.48 8.39 -0.92
N GLY A 3 -3.61 8.17 0.40
CA GLY A 3 -3.33 6.87 1.01
C GLY A 3 -4.21 5.74 0.48
N ASP A 4 -5.52 5.97 0.34
CA ASP A 4 -6.45 4.94 -0.16
C ASP A 4 -6.10 4.50 -1.59
N PHE A 5 -5.61 5.41 -2.44
CA PHE A 5 -5.13 5.10 -3.79
C PHE A 5 -3.86 4.24 -3.78
N GLY A 6 -2.87 4.59 -2.95
CA GLY A 6 -1.67 3.78 -2.77
C GLY A 6 -1.98 2.38 -2.24
N PHE A 7 -2.91 2.29 -1.28
CA PHE A 7 -3.39 1.02 -0.76
C PHE A 7 -4.06 0.15 -1.84
N ALA A 8 -4.97 0.73 -2.62
CA ALA A 8 -5.66 0.02 -3.70
C ALA A 8 -4.68 -0.51 -4.77
N LEU A 9 -3.69 0.30 -5.17
CA LEU A 9 -2.63 -0.14 -6.08
C LEU A 9 -1.76 -1.25 -5.48
N GLY A 10 -1.43 -1.15 -4.18
CA GLY A 10 -0.67 -2.20 -3.48
C GLY A 10 -1.42 -3.54 -3.46
N VAL A 11 -2.71 -3.53 -3.09
CA VAL A 11 -3.55 -4.74 -3.06
C VAL A 11 -3.75 -5.32 -4.47
N LEU A 12 -4.02 -4.47 -5.47
CA LEU A 12 -4.14 -4.90 -6.86
C LEU A 12 -2.82 -5.50 -7.37
N GLY A 13 -1.69 -4.88 -7.07
CA GLY A 13 -0.37 -5.37 -7.45
C GLY A 13 -0.06 -6.73 -6.82
N VAL A 14 -0.38 -6.92 -5.53
CA VAL A 14 -0.26 -8.24 -4.88
C VAL A 14 -1.13 -9.27 -5.59
N PHE A 15 -2.38 -8.93 -5.90
CA PHE A 15 -3.27 -9.84 -6.60
C PHE A 15 -2.78 -10.19 -8.01
N LEU A 16 -2.22 -9.22 -8.76
CA LEU A 16 -1.68 -9.48 -10.11
C LEU A 16 -0.43 -10.35 -10.10
N VAL A 17 0.42 -10.24 -9.07
CA VAL A 17 1.67 -11.00 -8.96
C VAL A 17 1.44 -12.40 -8.39
N PHE A 18 0.61 -12.52 -7.35
CA PHE A 18 0.44 -13.75 -6.58
C PHE A 18 -0.89 -14.47 -6.86
N ASN A 19 -1.82 -13.83 -7.59
CA ASN A 19 -3.17 -14.33 -7.88
C ASN A 19 -4.01 -14.67 -6.63
N THR A 20 -3.63 -14.12 -5.48
CA THR A 20 -4.31 -14.29 -4.19
C THR A 20 -4.07 -13.04 -3.34
N ALA A 21 -4.99 -12.78 -2.42
CA ALA A 21 -4.86 -11.76 -1.38
C ALA A 21 -4.71 -12.38 0.02
N GLY A 22 -4.61 -13.72 0.11
CA GLY A 22 -4.38 -14.43 1.36
C GLY A 22 -2.95 -14.26 1.83
N PHE A 23 -2.76 -13.77 3.06
CA PHE A 23 -1.43 -13.51 3.61
C PHE A 23 -0.51 -14.74 3.60
N ASP A 24 -1.00 -15.89 4.06
CA ASP A 24 -0.23 -17.15 4.07
C ASP A 24 0.29 -17.56 2.68
N ASP A 25 -0.58 -17.47 1.67
CA ASP A 25 -0.22 -17.88 0.31
C ASP A 25 0.76 -16.89 -0.33
N VAL A 26 0.56 -15.60 -0.10
CA VAL A 26 1.51 -14.55 -0.54
C VAL A 26 2.88 -14.80 0.09
N PHE A 27 2.97 -14.94 1.41
CA PHE A 27 4.27 -15.13 2.09
C PHE A 27 5.00 -16.41 1.66
N ARG A 28 4.28 -17.48 1.33
CA ARG A 28 4.88 -18.70 0.76
C ARG A 28 5.39 -18.49 -0.65
N ALA A 29 4.74 -17.63 -1.43
CA ALA A 29 5.10 -17.36 -2.81
C ALA A 29 6.19 -16.29 -2.97
N VAL A 30 6.40 -15.42 -1.96
CA VAL A 30 7.42 -14.34 -1.97
C VAL A 30 8.81 -14.81 -2.44
N PRO A 31 9.38 -15.93 -1.95
CA PRO A 31 10.70 -16.38 -2.41
C PRO A 31 10.78 -16.69 -3.92
N GLY A 32 9.66 -17.03 -4.56
CA GLY A 32 9.60 -17.28 -6.00
C GLY A 32 9.58 -16.01 -6.87
N VAL A 33 9.45 -14.84 -6.24
CA VAL A 33 9.39 -13.53 -6.90
C VAL A 33 10.52 -12.61 -6.44
N ASP A 34 11.39 -13.12 -5.56
CA ASP A 34 12.54 -12.40 -5.03
C ASP A 34 13.53 -12.03 -6.16
N GLY A 35 13.95 -10.77 -6.17
CA GLY A 35 14.84 -10.21 -7.20
C GLY A 35 14.22 -10.01 -8.58
N LYS A 36 12.90 -10.21 -8.75
CA LYS A 36 12.21 -9.89 -10.02
C LYS A 36 11.86 -8.42 -10.07
N THR A 37 12.15 -7.80 -11.21
CA THR A 37 11.80 -6.40 -11.49
C THR A 37 10.62 -6.31 -12.44
N PHE A 38 9.90 -5.19 -12.37
CA PHE A 38 8.87 -4.83 -13.35
C PHE A 38 8.97 -3.35 -13.67
N THR A 39 8.51 -2.98 -14.86
CA THR A 39 8.47 -1.59 -15.27
C THR A 39 7.28 -0.89 -14.60
N PHE A 40 7.55 -0.03 -13.63
CA PHE A 40 6.57 0.81 -12.95
C PHE A 40 6.87 2.28 -13.26
N LEU A 41 5.89 3.02 -13.79
CA LEU A 41 6.04 4.43 -14.16
C LEU A 41 7.22 4.71 -15.12
N GLY A 42 7.59 3.72 -15.95
CA GLY A 42 8.71 3.81 -16.89
C GLY A 42 10.10 3.52 -16.29
N LEU A 43 10.16 3.07 -15.03
CA LEU A 43 11.38 2.65 -14.35
C LEU A 43 11.29 1.16 -14.01
N ASP A 44 12.40 0.44 -14.17
CA ASP A 44 12.48 -0.94 -13.69
C ASP A 44 12.75 -0.93 -12.18
N VAL A 45 11.76 -1.42 -11.43
CA VAL A 45 11.77 -1.44 -9.97
C VAL A 45 11.54 -2.85 -9.47
N ASP A 46 12.07 -3.14 -8.29
CA ASP A 46 11.84 -4.41 -7.62
C ASP A 46 10.36 -4.57 -7.25
N ILE A 47 9.79 -5.73 -7.59
CA ILE A 47 8.36 -6.02 -7.41
C ILE A 47 8.00 -5.94 -5.92
N ILE A 48 8.75 -6.65 -5.06
CA ILE A 48 8.45 -6.77 -3.63
C ILE A 48 8.55 -5.42 -2.96
N THR A 49 9.63 -4.68 -3.21
CA THR A 49 9.88 -3.36 -2.65
C THR A 49 8.76 -2.40 -3.01
N THR A 50 8.33 -2.41 -4.28
CA THR A 50 7.27 -1.51 -4.76
C THR A 50 5.92 -1.83 -4.12
N LEU A 51 5.55 -3.12 -4.04
CA LEU A 51 4.30 -3.55 -3.39
C LEU A 51 4.29 -3.16 -1.90
N CYS A 52 5.40 -3.38 -1.20
CA CYS A 52 5.55 -3.00 0.20
C CYS A 52 5.40 -1.48 0.40
N LEU A 53 6.03 -0.67 -0.45
CA LEU A 53 5.92 0.80 -0.37
C LEU A 53 4.49 1.28 -0.63
N LEU A 54 3.79 0.72 -1.63
CA LEU A 54 2.40 1.06 -1.94
C LEU A 54 1.45 0.74 -0.76
N LEU A 55 1.58 -0.47 -0.20
CA LEU A 55 0.80 -0.88 0.98
C LEU A 55 1.13 -0.01 2.21
N PHE A 56 2.41 0.32 2.39
CA PHE A 56 2.87 1.17 3.49
C PHE A 56 2.28 2.59 3.38
N ILE A 57 2.34 3.24 2.21
CA ILE A 57 1.71 4.55 1.99
C ILE A 57 0.20 4.50 2.29
N GLY A 58 -0.45 3.39 1.95
CA GLY A 58 -1.83 3.10 2.33
C GLY A 58 -2.08 3.17 3.84
N ALA A 59 -1.27 2.43 4.61
CA ALA A 59 -1.36 2.41 6.06
C ALA A 59 -1.03 3.78 6.70
N MET A 60 -0.02 4.49 6.17
CA MET A 60 0.35 5.83 6.64
C MET A 60 -0.78 6.83 6.46
N GLY A 61 -1.52 6.76 5.35
CA GLY A 61 -2.64 7.67 5.07
C GLY A 61 -3.79 7.57 6.06
N LYS A 62 -4.05 6.38 6.61
CA LYS A 62 -5.06 6.14 7.66
C LYS A 62 -4.58 6.53 9.06
N SER A 63 -3.28 6.59 9.29
CA SER A 63 -2.68 6.82 10.63
C SER A 63 -2.31 8.29 10.88
N ALA A 64 -2.63 9.21 9.95
CA ALA A 64 -2.32 10.64 10.04
C ALA A 64 -0.84 10.97 10.33
N GLN A 65 0.09 10.20 9.75
CA GLN A 65 1.53 10.50 9.88
C GLN A 65 1.92 11.82 9.19
N ILE A 66 3.11 12.35 9.53
CA ILE A 66 3.63 13.64 9.03
C ILE A 66 3.52 13.70 7.50
N GLY A 67 2.85 14.73 6.98
CA GLY A 67 2.51 14.89 5.55
C GLY A 67 1.10 14.46 5.13
N LEU A 68 0.42 13.57 5.88
CA LEU A 68 -0.94 13.06 5.60
C LEU A 68 -1.95 13.35 6.72
N HIS A 69 -1.62 14.25 7.64
CA HIS A 69 -2.44 14.62 8.81
C HIS A 69 -3.59 15.60 8.50
N THR A 70 -3.79 16.01 7.24
CA THR A 70 -4.70 17.10 6.88
C THR A 70 -6.17 16.84 7.19
N TRP A 71 -6.57 15.57 7.34
CA TRP A 71 -7.93 15.19 7.72
C TRP A 71 -8.15 15.14 9.24
N LEU A 72 -7.08 15.15 10.04
CA LEU A 72 -7.15 15.05 11.49
C LEU A 72 -7.73 16.32 12.14
N PRO A 73 -7.37 17.55 11.72
CA PRO A 73 -8.03 18.77 12.18
C PRO A 73 -9.54 18.79 11.86
N ASP A 74 -9.91 18.44 10.62
CA ASP A 74 -11.31 18.39 10.19
C ASP A 74 -12.13 17.33 10.97
N ALA A 75 -11.51 16.19 11.32
CA ALA A 75 -12.16 15.15 12.13
C ALA A 75 -12.46 15.61 13.57
N MET A 76 -11.74 16.62 14.08
CA MET A 76 -11.93 17.20 15.40
C MET A 76 -12.97 18.34 15.42
N GLU A 77 -13.49 18.78 14.27
CA GLU A 77 -14.54 19.80 14.17
C GLU A 77 -15.97 19.23 14.32
N GLY A 78 -16.14 17.91 14.32
CA GLY A 78 -17.45 17.26 14.51
C GLY A 78 -17.94 17.28 15.97
N PRO A 79 -19.27 17.31 16.23
CA PRO A 79 -19.82 17.20 17.58
C PRO A 79 -19.48 15.82 18.16
N THR A 80 -18.81 15.78 19.31
CA THR A 80 -18.30 14.53 19.92
C THR A 80 -19.43 13.52 20.16
N PRO A 81 -19.18 12.19 19.98
CA PRO A 81 -17.89 11.53 20.10
C PRO A 81 -17.35 10.95 18.78
N VAL A 82 -16.04 11.15 18.59
CA VAL A 82 -15.17 10.30 17.77
C VAL A 82 -14.88 8.98 18.48
#